data_AF-A0A2S8ZWT6-F1
#
_entry.id   AF-A0A2S8ZWT6-F1
#
_cell.length_a   1.000
_cell.length_b   1.000
_cell.length_c   1.000
_cell.angle_alpha   90.00
_cell.angle_beta   90.00
_cell.angle_gamma   90.00
#
_symmetry.space_group_name_H-M   'P 1'
#
loop_
_entity.id
_entity.type
_entity.pdbx_description
1 polymer ?
#
loop_
_entity_poly.entity_id
_entity_poly.type
_entity_poly.pdbx_seq_one_letter_code
_entity_poly.pdbx_strand_id
1 'polypeptide(L)'
;MKIISVLGALLLSITIYSQKISGKVTDESNQAISYCSISLENINTSTITDINGNYSIDIPENAKKSDYIIFESNGYDDKKVTVQQITTDAHIKLGKKVNIIPEVSITGKKTKNEALGNTKRPMLTFSKMFDKNVPTIEQGQIFDIYKWTKLNSYNFFIIPSSKFKEITLKLNIYSVKDNLPQQSLLYENIIFKTNTTGWQTIDLQKYKLIYTDLDQLAITLQLVESVPQDNADFVFGISAKKTLSNDLLFRYQSQGKWEASKGSFISNININYMKDKNENTPKNISQTDNNTEDQSLIDYYKNKEKAGKTVYGKNKSGKYIDLKNAKIYYEEYGSGEPLVLLHGNNGSISDFYNQIPDLAKQFKVIVLDTRGQGRSTDLSTEDYTYEKFSDDLLAVTKELNINKFNIVGWSDGGITGLLFTINHPDLVNKLIVVGANLNPEGIETKTLDIFKKQLEIKDVPNQRLIKLMVQQPHIETNQLKTIKNPVLVIAGSNDVIKEEHTKLINSSIPNSQLLIVPDSSHYVPFEKPDLLNKSIIKFLKI
;
A
#
# COMPACT_ATOMS: atom_id res chain seq x y z
N MET A 1 -49.86 27.69 -23.74
CA MET A 1 -48.99 28.86 -23.51
C MET A 1 -49.12 29.29 -22.05
N LYS A 2 -48.20 28.85 -21.18
CA LYS A 2 -48.04 29.36 -19.80
C LYS A 2 -46.55 29.34 -19.48
N ILE A 3 -46.10 30.46 -18.92
CA ILE A 3 -44.73 30.96 -18.83
C ILE A 3 -43.92 30.18 -17.79
N ILE A 4 -42.69 29.84 -18.16
CA ILE A 4 -41.65 29.23 -17.30
C ILE A 4 -40.95 30.35 -16.53
N SER A 5 -40.95 30.25 -15.20
CA SER A 5 -40.15 31.09 -14.31
C SER A 5 -38.74 30.51 -14.20
N VAL A 6 -37.74 31.22 -14.74
CA VAL A 6 -36.31 30.91 -14.55
C VAL A 6 -35.83 31.68 -13.32
N LEU A 7 -35.49 30.97 -12.24
CA LEU A 7 -34.70 31.52 -11.14
C LEU A 7 -33.22 31.40 -11.51
N GLY A 8 -32.56 32.53 -11.77
CA GLY A 8 -31.11 32.61 -11.87
C GLY A 8 -30.48 32.60 -10.48
N ALA A 9 -29.77 31.54 -10.12
CA ALA A 9 -28.88 31.53 -8.96
C ALA A 9 -27.55 32.17 -9.37
N LEU A 10 -27.28 33.36 -8.82
CA LEU A 10 -25.99 34.04 -8.93
C LEU A 10 -24.95 33.25 -8.11
N LEU A 11 -24.05 32.53 -8.77
CA LEU A 11 -22.86 31.96 -8.13
C LEU A 11 -21.87 33.09 -7.85
N LEU A 12 -21.85 33.60 -6.61
CA LEU A 12 -20.73 34.40 -6.10
C LEU A 12 -19.53 33.47 -5.94
N SER A 13 -18.57 33.56 -6.85
CA SER A 13 -17.23 33.04 -6.66
C SER A 13 -16.53 33.88 -5.57
N ILE A 14 -16.50 33.36 -4.34
CA ILE A 14 -15.65 33.90 -3.28
C ILE A 14 -14.21 33.50 -3.64
N THR A 15 -13.45 34.42 -4.23
CA THR A 15 -11.99 34.30 -4.27
C THR A 15 -11.46 34.50 -2.86
N ILE A 16 -11.02 33.40 -2.24
CA ILE A 16 -10.36 33.35 -0.93
C ILE A 16 -8.94 33.91 -1.11
N TYR A 17 -8.52 34.90 -0.32
CA TYR A 17 -7.20 35.54 -0.45
C TYR A 17 -6.29 35.12 0.72
N SER A 18 -5.30 34.25 0.46
CA SER A 18 -4.20 34.00 1.41
C SER A 18 -3.17 35.13 1.36
N GLN A 19 -2.60 35.52 2.51
CA GLN A 19 -1.53 36.52 2.55
C GLN A 19 -0.18 35.83 2.38
N LYS A 20 0.55 36.14 1.30
CA LYS A 20 1.88 35.61 1.06
C LYS A 20 2.95 36.48 1.74
N ILE A 21 3.79 35.87 2.57
CA ILE A 21 4.95 36.52 3.20
C ILE A 21 6.22 35.97 2.54
N SER A 22 7.16 36.86 2.23
CA SER A 22 8.48 36.51 1.70
C SER A 22 9.56 37.16 2.54
N GLY A 23 10.64 36.42 2.80
CA GLY A 23 11.68 36.86 3.69
C GLY A 23 12.98 36.10 3.49
N LYS A 24 13.90 36.26 4.46
CA LYS A 24 15.21 35.62 4.44
C LYS A 24 15.58 35.05 5.80
N VAL A 25 16.24 33.91 5.81
CA VAL A 25 16.81 33.29 7.01
C VAL A 25 18.34 33.34 6.93
N THR A 26 18.97 33.89 7.96
CA THR A 26 20.43 33.95 8.08
C THR A 26 20.89 33.53 9.46
N ASP A 27 22.18 33.27 9.62
CA ASP A 27 22.79 33.18 10.94
C ASP A 27 23.07 34.58 11.52
N GLU A 28 23.63 34.63 12.72
CA GLU A 28 24.01 35.88 13.40
C GLU A 28 25.10 36.68 12.66
N SER A 29 25.88 36.01 11.81
CA SER A 29 26.90 36.62 10.93
C SER A 29 26.34 37.07 9.57
N ASN A 30 25.01 37.02 9.39
CA ASN A 30 24.29 37.29 8.14
C ASN A 30 24.60 36.31 6.99
N GLN A 31 25.17 35.14 7.29
CA GLN A 31 25.32 34.08 6.30
C GLN A 31 23.95 33.43 6.05
N ALA A 32 23.60 33.21 4.78
CA ALA A 32 22.34 32.57 4.41
C ALA A 32 22.25 31.14 4.97
N ILE A 33 21.08 30.78 5.51
CA ILE A 33 20.79 29.41 5.96
C ILE A 33 19.91 28.75 4.91
N SER A 34 20.51 27.87 4.11
CA SER A 34 19.81 27.12 3.06
C SER A 34 18.94 26.00 3.62
N TYR A 35 17.77 25.76 3.01
CA TYR A 35 16.88 24.64 3.31
C TYR A 35 16.46 24.53 4.80
N CYS A 36 16.39 25.67 5.48
CA CYS A 36 15.67 25.85 6.74
C CYS A 36 14.18 25.59 6.53
N SER A 37 13.60 24.75 7.38
CA SER A 37 12.18 24.42 7.42
C SER A 37 11.42 25.52 8.14
N ILE A 38 10.28 25.92 7.56
CA ILE A 38 9.44 27.00 8.08
C ILE A 38 8.01 26.49 8.13
N SER A 39 7.43 26.42 9.33
CA SER A 39 6.10 25.82 9.54
C SER A 39 5.23 26.69 10.42
N LEU A 40 3.96 26.86 10.04
CA LEU A 40 2.95 27.50 10.88
C LEU A 40 2.43 26.47 11.90
N GLU A 41 2.51 26.81 13.19
CA GLU A 41 2.14 25.91 14.27
C GLU A 41 0.62 25.65 14.25
N ASN A 42 0.21 24.38 14.40
CA ASN A 42 -1.19 23.93 14.39
C ASN A 42 -1.96 24.15 13.09
N ILE A 43 -1.31 24.57 12.01
CA ILE A 43 -1.91 24.75 10.70
C ILE A 43 -1.05 24.03 9.67
N ASN A 44 -1.68 23.35 8.72
CA ASN A 44 -0.99 22.56 7.70
C ASN A 44 -0.34 23.44 6.61
N THR A 45 0.49 24.42 6.99
CA THR A 45 1.22 25.28 6.05
C THR A 45 2.70 25.29 6.39
N SER A 46 3.53 24.96 5.41
CA SER A 46 4.98 24.89 5.57
C SER A 46 5.69 25.21 4.26
N THR A 47 6.91 25.71 4.36
CA THR A 47 7.81 25.97 3.23
C THR A 47 9.25 25.68 3.66
N ILE A 48 10.18 25.84 2.73
CA ILE A 48 11.62 25.79 3.02
C ILE A 48 12.31 27.00 2.39
N THR A 49 13.48 27.35 2.90
CA THR A 49 14.35 28.32 2.23
C THR A 49 15.08 27.72 1.03
N ASP A 50 15.34 28.54 0.03
CA ASP A 50 16.24 28.23 -1.08
C ASP A 50 17.72 28.17 -0.64
N ILE A 51 18.63 27.90 -1.58
CA ILE A 51 20.08 27.89 -1.33
C ILE A 51 20.63 29.23 -0.78
N ASN A 52 19.94 30.34 -1.03
CA ASN A 52 20.32 31.69 -0.60
C ASN A 52 19.61 32.13 0.69
N GLY A 53 18.86 31.22 1.33
CA GLY A 53 18.12 31.49 2.56
C GLY A 53 16.81 32.25 2.35
N ASN A 54 16.36 32.47 1.10
CA ASN A 54 15.09 33.15 0.84
C ASN A 54 13.93 32.17 0.98
N TYR A 55 12.79 32.64 1.49
CA TYR A 55 11.58 31.83 1.59
C TYR A 55 10.33 32.61 1.19
N SER A 56 9.27 31.86 0.90
CA SER A 56 7.93 32.41 0.90
C SER A 56 6.93 31.42 1.47
N ILE A 57 6.08 31.90 2.36
CA ILE A 57 5.04 31.13 3.05
C ILE A 57 3.69 31.82 2.87
N ASP A 58 2.66 31.02 2.59
CA ASP A 58 1.28 31.50 2.55
C ASP A 58 0.69 31.45 3.96
N ILE A 59 0.13 32.56 4.41
CA ILE A 59 -0.60 32.65 5.68
C ILE A 59 -2.09 32.53 5.36
N PRO A 60 -2.76 31.46 5.80
CA PRO A 60 -4.18 31.27 5.53
C PRO A 60 -5.03 32.21 6.41
N GLU A 61 -6.23 32.57 5.94
CA GLU A 61 -7.11 33.54 6.64
C GLU A 61 -7.50 33.11 8.07
N ASN A 62 -7.50 31.81 8.36
CA ASN A 62 -7.81 31.28 9.68
C ASN A 62 -6.63 31.37 10.67
N ALA A 63 -5.44 31.78 10.22
CA ALA A 63 -4.29 32.01 11.09
C ALA A 63 -4.48 33.29 11.91
N LYS A 64 -4.27 33.18 13.22
CA LYS A 64 -4.31 34.32 14.14
C LYS A 64 -2.96 35.01 14.14
N LYS A 65 -2.97 36.32 14.40
CA LYS A 65 -1.76 37.13 14.60
C LYS A 65 -0.84 36.60 15.72
N SER A 66 -1.41 35.89 16.69
CA SER A 66 -0.71 35.25 17.81
C SER A 66 -0.17 33.86 17.50
N ASP A 67 -0.50 33.28 16.35
CA ASP A 67 0.00 31.95 15.99
C ASP A 67 1.49 32.02 15.68
N TYR A 68 2.21 30.94 15.97
CA TYR A 68 3.66 30.87 15.81
C TYR A 68 4.05 30.29 14.46
N ILE A 69 5.10 30.85 13.87
CA ILE A 69 5.88 30.27 12.79
C ILE A 69 7.20 29.78 13.38
N ILE A 70 7.50 28.52 13.12
CA ILE A 70 8.67 27.82 13.63
C ILE A 70 9.69 27.72 12.49
N PHE A 71 10.91 28.14 12.79
CA PHE A 71 12.08 28.09 11.90
C PHE A 71 13.06 27.06 12.45
N GLU A 72 13.36 26.01 11.67
CA GLU A 72 14.20 24.90 12.09
C GLU A 72 15.28 24.62 11.05
N SER A 73 16.52 24.47 11.49
CA SER A 73 17.62 24.04 10.62
C SER A 73 18.66 23.29 11.44
N ASN A 74 19.20 22.20 10.87
CA ASN A 74 20.26 21.45 11.53
C ASN A 74 21.46 22.37 11.81
N GLY A 75 21.97 22.32 13.04
CA GLY A 75 23.07 23.18 13.51
C GLY A 75 22.66 24.52 14.12
N TYR A 76 21.38 24.84 14.15
CA TYR A 76 20.85 26.09 14.70
C TYR A 76 19.80 25.82 15.78
N ASP A 77 19.63 26.79 16.68
CA ASP A 77 18.52 26.77 17.63
C ASP A 77 17.22 27.15 16.92
N ASP A 78 16.17 26.36 17.18
CA ASP A 78 14.86 26.60 16.59
C ASP A 78 14.31 27.94 17.07
N LYS A 79 13.71 28.70 16.16
CA LYS A 79 13.15 30.02 16.48
C LYS A 79 11.67 30.07 16.20
N LYS A 80 10.91 30.52 17.20
CA LYS A 80 9.47 30.79 17.07
C LYS A 80 9.24 32.29 16.98
N VAL A 81 8.47 32.72 15.99
CA VAL A 81 8.02 34.12 15.83
C VAL A 81 6.52 34.13 15.56
N THR A 82 5.81 35.16 15.98
CA THR A 82 4.37 35.25 15.71
C THR A 82 4.10 35.71 14.27
N VAL A 83 2.92 35.37 13.73
CA VAL A 83 2.45 35.90 12.43
C VAL A 83 2.50 37.43 12.39
N GLN A 84 2.22 38.11 13.51
CA GLN A 84 2.35 39.56 13.60
C GLN A 84 3.79 40.07 13.46
N GLN A 85 4.74 39.40 14.12
CA GLN A 85 6.15 39.80 14.08
C GLN A 85 6.71 39.66 12.67
N ILE A 86 6.44 38.53 12.01
CA ILE A 86 6.99 38.25 10.68
C ILE A 86 6.41 39.13 9.57
N THR A 87 5.19 39.64 9.77
CA THR A 87 4.59 40.63 8.86
C THR A 87 5.29 41.99 8.95
N THR A 88 5.98 42.27 10.06
CA THR A 88 6.73 43.51 10.27
C THR A 88 8.18 43.38 9.82
N ASP A 89 8.83 42.26 10.16
CA ASP A 89 10.19 41.93 9.75
C ASP A 89 10.26 40.45 9.35
N ALA A 90 10.39 40.21 8.05
CA ALA A 90 10.49 38.87 7.49
C ALA A 90 11.94 38.34 7.47
N HIS A 91 12.93 39.09 7.96
CA HIS A 91 14.31 38.62 8.10
C HIS A 91 14.51 37.92 9.45
N ILE A 92 14.68 36.61 9.42
CA ILE A 92 14.88 35.78 10.61
C ILE A 92 16.35 35.41 10.78
N LYS A 93 16.91 35.73 11.95
CA LYS A 93 18.24 35.28 12.37
C LYS A 93 18.16 34.09 13.32
N LEU A 94 18.89 33.02 13.02
CA LEU A 94 19.03 31.84 13.88
C LEU A 94 20.40 31.82 14.57
N GLY A 95 20.42 31.49 15.86
CA GLY A 95 21.64 31.27 16.62
C GLY A 95 22.22 29.88 16.35
N LYS A 96 23.55 29.74 16.37
CA LYS A 96 24.19 28.42 16.20
C LYS A 96 24.01 27.58 17.46
N LYS A 97 23.58 26.34 17.27
CA LYS A 97 23.40 25.40 18.36
C LYS A 97 24.75 24.91 18.87
N VAL A 98 25.11 25.33 20.09
CA VAL A 98 26.35 24.88 20.73
C VAL A 98 26.08 23.58 21.48
N ASN A 99 26.57 22.46 20.97
CA ASN A 99 26.50 21.17 21.65
C ASN A 99 27.90 20.74 22.12
N ILE A 100 27.98 20.30 23.38
CA ILE A 100 29.18 19.70 23.95
C ILE A 100 29.22 18.25 23.46
N ILE A 101 30.20 17.90 22.64
CA ILE A 101 30.42 16.49 22.25
C ILE A 101 30.99 15.78 23.48
N PRO A 102 30.28 14.78 24.06
CA PRO A 102 30.83 14.02 25.17
C PRO A 102 32.10 13.29 24.73
N GLU A 103 33.11 13.27 25.59
CA GLU A 103 34.35 12.56 25.35
C GLU A 103 34.06 11.07 25.13
N VAL A 104 34.33 10.56 23.93
CA VAL A 104 34.17 9.14 23.62
C VAL A 104 35.47 8.42 23.97
N SER A 105 35.49 7.72 25.10
CA SER A 105 36.61 6.86 25.46
C SER A 105 36.56 5.56 24.62
N ILE A 106 37.30 5.55 23.51
CA ILE A 106 37.38 4.37 22.63
C ILE A 106 38.41 3.41 23.22
N THR A 107 37.96 2.30 23.80
CA THR A 107 38.85 1.17 24.10
C THR A 107 39.20 0.46 22.79
N GLY A 108 40.47 0.08 22.62
CA GLY A 108 41.07 -0.38 21.35
C GLY A 108 40.56 -1.71 20.76
N LYS A 109 39.25 -1.93 20.68
CA LYS A 109 38.65 -3.03 19.92
C LYS A 109 38.65 -2.67 18.43
N LYS A 110 38.92 -3.66 17.56
CA LYS A 110 38.86 -3.48 16.10
C LYS A 110 37.42 -3.26 15.64
N THR A 111 37.20 -2.23 14.83
CA THR A 111 35.92 -2.00 14.16
C THR A 111 35.72 -3.00 13.02
N LYS A 112 34.45 -3.34 12.75
CA LYS A 112 34.04 -4.13 11.58
C LYS A 112 33.28 -3.24 10.59
N ASN A 113 33.16 -3.69 9.34
CA ASN A 113 32.38 -3.04 8.30
C ASN A 113 31.15 -3.89 7.96
N GLU A 114 30.01 -3.27 7.76
CA GLU A 114 28.79 -3.95 7.30
C GLU A 114 27.88 -2.99 6.53
N ALA A 115 27.06 -3.56 5.63
CA ALA A 115 25.96 -2.86 4.98
C ALA A 115 24.65 -3.34 5.61
N LEU A 116 23.88 -2.43 6.21
CA LEU A 116 22.58 -2.72 6.80
C LEU A 116 21.46 -2.22 5.88
N GLY A 117 20.50 -3.09 5.55
CA GLY A 117 19.36 -2.77 4.68
C GLY A 117 19.41 -3.47 3.33
N ASN A 118 18.75 -2.90 2.33
CA ASN A 118 18.66 -3.49 0.98
C ASN A 118 19.89 -3.11 0.14
N THR A 119 20.77 -4.08 -0.14
CA THR A 119 21.99 -3.89 -0.96
C THR A 119 21.80 -4.25 -2.43
N LYS A 120 20.66 -4.86 -2.78
CA LYS A 120 20.29 -5.23 -4.15
C LYS A 120 18.89 -4.75 -4.46
N ARG A 121 18.64 -4.37 -5.72
CA ARG A 121 17.29 -4.08 -6.21
C ARG A 121 16.64 -5.38 -6.69
N PRO A 122 15.58 -5.87 -6.04
CA PRO A 122 14.85 -7.03 -6.52
C PRO A 122 14.13 -6.70 -7.84
N MET A 123 13.75 -7.73 -8.59
CA MET A 123 13.02 -7.57 -9.85
C MET A 123 11.70 -6.81 -9.65
N LEU A 124 11.04 -7.05 -8.51
CA LEU A 124 9.78 -6.41 -8.14
C LEU A 124 10.01 -5.27 -7.15
N THR A 125 9.76 -4.05 -7.59
CA THR A 125 9.78 -2.84 -6.76
C THR A 125 8.64 -1.94 -7.18
N PHE A 126 8.13 -1.13 -6.25
CA PHE A 126 7.24 -0.03 -6.57
C PHE A 126 7.98 1.30 -6.34
N SER A 127 7.36 2.39 -6.79
CA SER A 127 7.94 3.72 -6.68
C SER A 127 7.23 4.51 -5.59
N LYS A 128 7.99 5.13 -4.70
CA LYS A 128 7.51 6.22 -3.85
C LYS A 128 7.92 7.52 -4.51
N MET A 129 6.94 8.25 -5.02
CA MET A 129 7.15 9.49 -5.77
C MET A 129 7.37 10.66 -4.82
N PHE A 130 8.16 11.62 -5.27
CA PHE A 130 8.37 12.90 -4.62
C PHE A 130 7.74 13.99 -5.49
N ASP A 131 6.98 14.88 -4.86
CA ASP A 131 6.32 15.98 -5.55
C ASP A 131 7.12 17.28 -5.39
N LYS A 132 7.51 17.89 -6.51
CA LYS A 132 8.20 19.19 -6.52
C LYS A 132 7.33 20.32 -5.95
N ASN A 133 6.01 20.18 -5.97
CA ASN A 133 5.07 21.19 -5.49
C ASN A 133 4.88 21.12 -3.96
N VAL A 134 5.43 20.08 -3.30
CA VAL A 134 5.36 19.90 -1.85
C VAL A 134 6.78 19.64 -1.32
N PRO A 135 7.67 20.64 -1.34
CA PRO A 135 9.09 20.48 -0.98
C PRO A 135 9.30 20.11 0.49
N THR A 136 8.23 20.10 1.29
CA THR A 136 8.21 19.74 2.70
C THR A 136 8.03 18.25 2.95
N ILE A 137 7.76 17.44 1.91
CA ILE A 137 7.62 15.99 2.05
C ILE A 137 8.97 15.36 2.37
N GLU A 138 9.01 14.61 3.46
CA GLU A 138 10.11 13.72 3.79
C GLU A 138 9.67 12.27 3.71
N GLN A 139 10.54 11.43 3.15
CA GLN A 139 10.30 10.00 3.06
C GLN A 139 11.58 9.25 3.40
N GLY A 140 11.46 8.14 4.12
CA GLY A 140 12.63 7.36 4.50
C GLY A 140 12.30 6.07 5.19
N GLN A 141 13.26 5.54 5.93
CA GLN A 141 13.08 4.31 6.68
C GLN A 141 13.91 4.23 7.95
N ILE A 142 13.53 3.31 8.82
CA ILE A 142 14.23 2.96 10.05
C ILE A 142 15.31 1.91 9.74
N PHE A 143 16.44 2.04 10.41
CA PHE A 143 17.53 1.06 10.44
C PHE A 143 17.80 0.68 11.89
N ASP A 144 17.76 -0.62 12.17
CA ASP A 144 18.41 -1.18 13.36
C ASP A 144 19.92 -1.02 13.20
N ILE A 145 20.63 -0.61 14.25
CA ILE A 145 22.08 -0.40 14.27
C ILE A 145 22.70 -1.00 15.53
N TYR A 146 24.02 -1.12 15.54
CA TYR A 146 24.76 -1.45 16.77
C TYR A 146 24.87 -0.21 17.65
N LYS A 147 24.94 -0.42 18.97
CA LYS A 147 25.09 0.66 19.96
C LYS A 147 26.24 1.58 19.60
N TRP A 148 27.39 1.00 19.28
CA TRP A 148 28.50 1.73 18.68
C TRP A 148 28.47 1.59 17.16
N THR A 149 28.06 2.66 16.49
CA THR A 149 27.96 2.73 15.03
C THR A 149 28.51 4.06 14.52
N LYS A 150 29.43 3.99 13.57
CA LYS A 150 29.85 5.12 12.72
C LYS A 150 29.25 4.95 11.33
N LEU A 151 28.55 5.97 10.84
CA LEU A 151 27.99 5.97 9.49
C LEU A 151 29.05 6.37 8.46
N ASN A 152 29.18 5.57 7.40
CA ASN A 152 30.11 5.85 6.30
C ASN A 152 29.37 6.37 5.07
N SER A 153 28.26 5.74 4.68
CA SER A 153 27.46 6.22 3.55
C SER A 153 26.00 5.79 3.65
N TYR A 154 25.13 6.55 3.00
CA TYR A 154 23.75 6.15 2.73
C TYR A 154 23.55 5.91 1.24
N ASN A 155 23.05 4.73 0.88
CA ASN A 155 22.85 4.31 -0.50
C ASN A 155 21.36 4.12 -0.77
N PHE A 156 20.86 4.61 -1.91
CA PHE A 156 19.46 4.47 -2.29
C PHE A 156 19.29 4.33 -3.81
N PHE A 157 18.17 3.76 -4.25
CA PHE A 157 17.93 3.50 -5.67
C PHE A 157 16.85 4.41 -6.27
N ILE A 158 17.25 5.34 -7.14
CA ILE A 158 16.34 6.17 -7.93
C ILE A 158 15.77 5.34 -9.09
N ILE A 159 14.45 5.37 -9.29
CA ILE A 159 13.79 4.57 -10.33
C ILE A 159 14.25 5.02 -11.73
N PRO A 160 14.48 4.09 -12.69
CA PRO A 160 14.96 4.46 -14.03
C PRO A 160 13.97 5.30 -14.83
N SER A 161 12.68 5.25 -14.49
CA SER A 161 11.63 6.04 -15.11
C SER A 161 11.53 7.48 -14.59
N SER A 162 12.41 7.89 -13.67
CA SER A 162 12.48 9.29 -13.23
C SER A 162 12.92 10.18 -14.40
N LYS A 163 12.33 11.38 -14.46
CA LYS A 163 12.56 12.40 -15.49
C LYS A 163 12.89 13.72 -14.82
N PHE A 164 14.19 14.02 -14.74
CA PHE A 164 14.71 15.29 -14.23
C PHE A 164 16.07 15.57 -14.88
N LYS A 165 16.43 16.85 -14.97
CA LYS A 165 17.76 17.28 -15.39
C LYS A 165 18.72 17.28 -14.20
N GLU A 166 18.25 17.76 -13.05
CA GLU A 166 18.97 17.73 -11.78
C GLU A 166 17.96 17.73 -10.63
N ILE A 167 18.29 17.06 -9.53
CA ILE A 167 17.58 17.17 -8.25
C ILE A 167 18.58 17.46 -7.14
N THR A 168 18.11 18.21 -6.14
CA THR A 168 18.80 18.42 -4.87
C THR A 168 17.98 17.76 -3.76
N LEU A 169 18.60 16.85 -3.03
CA LEU A 169 18.03 16.14 -1.89
C LEU A 169 18.71 16.61 -0.59
N LYS A 170 17.91 16.83 0.44
CA LYS A 170 18.38 16.97 1.83
C LYS A 170 18.19 15.64 2.54
N LEU A 171 19.28 15.10 3.11
CA LEU A 171 19.24 13.92 3.96
C LEU A 171 19.07 14.35 5.43
N ASN A 172 18.13 13.71 6.12
CA ASN A 172 17.93 13.89 7.56
C ASN A 172 18.14 12.56 8.29
N ILE A 173 18.63 12.64 9.53
CA ILE A 173 18.84 11.48 10.41
C ILE A 173 18.21 11.80 11.75
N TYR A 174 17.39 10.88 12.26
CA TYR A 174 16.65 11.07 13.51
C TYR A 174 16.88 9.90 14.47
N SER A 175 16.79 10.18 15.77
CA SER A 175 16.55 9.15 16.77
C SER A 175 15.16 8.54 16.57
N VAL A 176 14.99 7.30 17.02
CA VAL A 176 13.72 6.56 16.90
C VAL A 176 13.17 6.26 18.29
N LYS A 177 11.88 6.50 18.47
CA LYS A 177 11.11 6.09 19.64
C LYS A 177 9.73 5.62 19.20
N ASP A 178 9.26 4.52 19.77
CA ASP A 178 7.95 3.92 19.43
C ASP A 178 7.79 3.65 17.91
N ASN A 179 8.89 3.26 17.25
CA ASN A 179 9.00 3.05 15.79
C ASN A 179 8.71 4.29 14.93
N LEU A 180 8.90 5.50 15.46
CA LEU A 180 8.77 6.75 14.72
C LEU A 180 9.99 7.66 14.94
N PRO A 181 10.36 8.50 13.96
CA PRO A 181 11.41 9.50 14.14
C PRO A 181 11.02 10.54 15.20
N GLN A 182 11.99 10.92 16.03
CA GLN A 182 11.77 11.87 17.13
C GLN A 182 12.64 13.12 17.02
N GLN A 183 13.96 13.03 17.22
CA GLN A 183 14.86 14.20 17.26
C GLN A 183 15.92 14.10 16.18
N SER A 184 16.21 15.22 15.50
CA SER A 184 17.32 15.28 14.53
C SER A 184 18.67 15.01 15.22
N LEU A 185 19.48 14.16 14.58
CA LEU A 185 20.83 13.78 15.00
C LEU A 185 21.93 14.51 14.20
N LEU A 186 21.54 15.50 13.36
CA LEU A 186 22.46 16.23 12.50
C LEU A 186 22.83 17.60 13.07
N TYR A 187 24.10 17.98 12.90
CA TYR A 187 24.65 19.28 13.30
C TYR A 187 24.79 20.26 12.13
N GLU A 188 24.58 19.79 10.90
CA GLU A 188 24.61 20.58 9.69
C GLU A 188 23.71 19.91 8.63
N ASN A 189 23.32 20.66 7.61
CA ASN A 189 22.52 20.11 6.52
C ASN A 189 23.38 19.21 5.61
N ILE A 190 22.90 17.99 5.36
CA ILE A 190 23.52 17.06 4.41
C ILE A 190 22.79 17.18 3.08
N ILE A 191 23.44 17.80 2.10
CA ILE A 191 22.85 18.05 0.78
C ILE A 191 23.51 17.17 -0.28
N PHE A 192 22.69 16.54 -1.11
CA PHE A 192 23.10 15.66 -2.20
C PHE A 192 22.47 16.10 -3.51
N LYS A 193 23.29 16.29 -4.56
CA LYS A 193 22.82 16.63 -5.90
C LYS A 193 23.09 15.47 -6.86
N THR A 194 22.16 15.20 -7.76
CA THR A 194 22.36 14.21 -8.83
C THR A 194 21.55 14.56 -10.07
N ASN A 195 22.07 14.12 -11.21
CA ASN A 195 21.44 14.15 -12.53
C ASN A 195 21.25 12.75 -13.11
N THR A 196 21.44 11.70 -12.30
CA THR A 196 21.36 10.29 -12.73
C THR A 196 20.30 9.51 -11.96
N THR A 197 19.87 8.39 -12.55
CA THR A 197 19.00 7.40 -11.90
C THR A 197 19.80 6.16 -11.52
N GLY A 198 19.18 5.18 -10.85
CA GLY A 198 19.86 3.98 -10.35
C GLY A 198 20.40 4.15 -8.94
N TRP A 199 21.43 3.36 -8.59
CA TRP A 199 22.09 3.45 -7.29
C TRP A 199 22.79 4.81 -7.11
N GLN A 200 22.50 5.47 -6.00
CA GLN A 200 23.11 6.71 -5.56
C GLN A 200 23.75 6.49 -4.19
N THR A 201 24.82 7.23 -3.90
CA THR A 201 25.56 7.14 -2.64
C THR A 201 25.81 8.55 -2.10
N ILE A 202 25.37 8.77 -0.86
CA ILE A 202 25.71 9.97 -0.09
C ILE A 202 26.86 9.58 0.84
N ASP A 203 28.03 10.19 0.65
CA ASP A 203 29.17 10.01 1.54
C ASP A 203 28.93 10.77 2.86
N LEU A 204 28.96 10.02 3.96
CA LEU A 204 28.69 10.52 5.30
C LEU A 204 29.96 10.66 6.15
N GLN A 205 31.11 10.19 5.67
CA GLN A 205 32.34 10.14 6.47
C GLN A 205 32.81 11.51 6.95
N LYS A 206 32.64 12.54 6.11
CA LYS A 206 33.05 13.91 6.42
C LYS A 206 32.27 14.52 7.60
N TYR A 207 31.05 14.05 7.86
CA TYR A 207 30.21 14.54 8.96
C TYR A 207 30.49 13.84 10.30
N LYS A 208 31.37 12.83 10.31
CA LYS A 208 31.84 12.13 11.53
C LYS A 208 30.69 11.66 12.45
N LEU A 209 29.64 11.11 11.85
CA LEU A 209 28.45 10.64 12.56
C LEU A 209 28.75 9.33 13.30
N ILE A 210 28.95 9.43 14.62
CA ILE A 210 29.25 8.32 15.52
C ILE A 210 28.22 8.31 16.64
N TYR A 211 27.56 7.18 16.82
CA TYR A 211 26.58 6.93 17.87
C TYR A 211 27.11 5.83 18.79
N THR A 212 26.91 5.96 20.11
CA THR A 212 27.46 5.03 21.12
C THR A 212 26.40 4.37 22.00
N ASP A 213 25.16 4.86 21.96
CA ASP A 213 24.05 4.31 22.73
C ASP A 213 22.72 4.55 21.99
N LEU A 214 22.65 4.04 20.76
CA LEU A 214 21.46 4.11 19.92
C LEU A 214 21.23 2.76 19.25
N ASP A 215 20.04 2.18 19.39
CA ASP A 215 19.70 0.88 18.80
C ASP A 215 19.06 1.03 17.41
N GLN A 216 18.46 2.20 17.13
CA GLN A 216 17.76 2.49 15.88
C GLN A 216 17.94 3.95 15.47
N LEU A 217 18.05 4.18 14.16
CA LEU A 217 17.95 5.51 13.59
C LEU A 217 17.00 5.50 12.39
N ALA A 218 16.39 6.65 12.10
CA ALA A 218 15.63 6.86 10.88
C ALA A 218 16.45 7.73 9.93
N ILE A 219 16.53 7.35 8.66
CA ILE A 219 17.12 8.19 7.61
C ILE A 219 16.04 8.53 6.60
N THR A 220 15.86 9.82 6.34
CA THR A 220 14.91 10.32 5.35
C THR A 220 15.58 11.20 4.31
N LEU A 221 14.93 11.29 3.15
CA LEU A 221 15.27 12.19 2.06
C LEU A 221 14.11 13.18 1.87
N GLN A 222 14.47 14.41 1.54
CA GLN A 222 13.57 15.50 1.18
C GLN A 222 14.00 16.04 -0.19
N LEU A 223 13.06 16.20 -1.12
CA LEU A 223 13.32 16.89 -2.38
C LEU A 223 13.26 18.40 -2.13
N VAL A 224 14.41 19.08 -2.18
CA VAL A 224 14.49 20.53 -1.85
C VAL A 224 14.63 21.41 -3.07
N GLU A 225 15.21 20.92 -4.17
CA GLU A 225 15.21 21.60 -5.46
C GLU A 225 15.07 20.58 -6.60
N SER A 226 14.51 21.01 -7.73
CA SER A 226 14.44 20.21 -8.93
C SER A 226 14.52 21.07 -10.19
N VAL A 227 15.20 20.54 -11.21
CA VAL A 227 15.22 21.10 -12.55
C VAL A 227 14.61 20.04 -13.47
N PRO A 228 13.43 20.30 -14.09
CA PRO A 228 12.81 19.36 -15.02
C PRO A 228 13.65 19.21 -16.30
N GLN A 229 13.44 18.12 -17.03
CA GLN A 229 13.98 17.99 -18.39
C GLN A 229 13.18 18.86 -19.36
N ASP A 230 13.81 19.28 -20.45
CA ASP A 230 13.14 20.05 -21.50
C ASP A 230 11.97 19.25 -22.07
N ASN A 231 10.78 19.87 -22.16
CA ASN A 231 9.56 19.27 -22.70
C ASN A 231 9.10 17.97 -22.04
N ALA A 232 9.43 17.73 -20.77
CA ALA A 232 8.92 16.59 -20.02
C ALA A 232 8.45 16.99 -18.62
N ASP A 233 7.37 16.34 -18.16
CA ASP A 233 6.93 16.47 -16.78
C ASP A 233 7.99 15.93 -15.82
N PHE A 234 8.18 16.66 -14.72
CA PHE A 234 9.08 16.25 -13.65
C PHE A 234 8.56 14.95 -13.02
N VAL A 235 9.41 13.93 -12.97
CA VAL A 235 9.14 12.68 -12.27
C VAL A 235 10.35 12.31 -11.45
N PHE A 236 10.17 12.15 -10.15
CA PHE A 236 11.22 11.63 -9.28
C PHE A 236 10.62 10.63 -8.30
N GLY A 237 11.23 9.44 -8.23
CA GLY A 237 10.83 8.43 -7.28
C GLY A 237 11.99 7.53 -6.85
N ILE A 238 11.86 6.99 -5.65
CA ILE A 238 12.80 6.03 -5.08
C ILE A 238 12.14 4.66 -5.05
N SER A 239 12.91 3.62 -5.38
CA SER A 239 12.43 2.24 -5.37
C SER A 239 12.15 1.78 -3.94
N ALA A 240 11.04 1.08 -3.74
CA ALA A 240 10.67 0.40 -2.51
C ALA A 240 10.16 -1.02 -2.79
N LYS A 241 10.16 -1.87 -1.77
CA LYS A 241 9.55 -3.20 -1.77
C LYS A 241 8.57 -3.33 -0.62
N LYS A 242 7.54 -4.17 -0.77
CA LYS A 242 6.62 -4.48 0.33
C LYS A 242 7.32 -5.44 1.29
N THR A 243 7.12 -5.24 2.58
CA THR A 243 7.60 -6.07 3.69
C THR A 243 6.52 -6.09 4.76
N LEU A 244 6.60 -7.03 5.72
CA LEU A 244 5.69 -7.06 6.88
C LEU A 244 5.97 -5.91 7.87
N SER A 245 7.19 -5.39 7.90
CA SER A 245 7.60 -4.26 8.73
C SER A 245 7.07 -2.93 8.21
N ASN A 246 6.72 -2.02 9.14
CA ASN A 246 6.22 -0.68 8.83
C ASN A 246 7.39 0.32 8.69
N ASP A 247 8.41 -0.03 7.90
CA ASP A 247 9.64 0.78 7.85
C ASP A 247 9.54 1.93 6.85
N LEU A 248 8.50 2.02 6.01
CA LEU A 248 8.32 3.18 5.14
C LEU A 248 7.73 4.35 5.92
N LEU A 249 8.59 5.32 6.21
CA LEU A 249 8.25 6.55 6.90
C LEU A 249 7.92 7.66 5.89
N PHE A 250 6.90 8.45 6.21
CA PHE A 250 6.64 9.70 5.52
C PHE A 250 6.04 10.76 6.44
N ARG A 251 6.32 12.02 6.14
CA ARG A 251 5.59 13.18 6.67
C ARG A 251 5.43 14.22 5.56
N TYR A 252 4.28 14.88 5.52
CA TYR A 252 4.00 15.89 4.50
C TYR A 252 4.63 17.25 4.81
N GLN A 253 4.93 17.51 6.07
CA GLN A 253 5.36 18.82 6.58
C GLN A 253 6.42 18.63 7.65
N SER A 254 7.33 19.60 7.80
CA SER A 254 8.46 19.50 8.75
C SER A 254 8.01 19.37 10.21
N GLN A 255 6.87 19.95 10.57
CA GLN A 255 6.20 19.79 11.88
C GLN A 255 4.98 18.85 11.84
N GLY A 256 4.79 18.14 10.72
CA GLY A 256 3.70 17.20 10.55
C GLY A 256 3.91 15.89 11.30
N LYS A 257 2.83 15.13 11.47
CA LYS A 257 2.91 13.79 12.05
C LYS A 257 3.63 12.84 11.09
N TRP A 258 4.43 11.94 11.65
CA TRP A 258 4.98 10.81 10.93
C TRP A 258 3.89 9.75 10.71
N GLU A 259 3.89 9.20 9.51
CA GLU A 259 3.11 8.05 9.13
C GLU A 259 4.05 6.92 8.72
N ALA A 260 3.74 5.71 9.18
CA ALA A 260 4.51 4.51 8.91
C ALA A 260 3.64 3.53 8.11
N SER A 261 4.23 2.90 7.10
CA SER A 261 3.51 1.97 6.22
C SER A 261 4.36 0.75 5.88
N LYS A 262 3.69 -0.35 5.52
CA LYS A 262 4.34 -1.61 5.17
C LYS A 262 5.28 -1.47 3.98
N GLY A 263 6.54 -1.86 4.17
CA GLY A 263 7.56 -1.85 3.14
C GLY A 263 8.91 -1.37 3.64
N SER A 264 9.89 -1.42 2.74
CA SER A 264 11.19 -0.78 2.92
C SER A 264 11.65 -0.18 1.60
N PHE A 265 12.39 0.93 1.68
CA PHE A 265 13.09 1.47 0.54
C PHE A 265 14.21 0.52 0.10
N ILE A 266 14.49 0.50 -1.20
CA ILE A 266 15.72 -0.09 -1.73
C ILE A 266 16.87 0.87 -1.41
N SER A 267 17.26 0.83 -0.13
CA SER A 267 18.33 1.63 0.45
C SER A 267 19.06 0.86 1.55
N ASN A 268 20.32 1.20 1.77
CA ASN A 268 21.17 0.65 2.82
C ASN A 268 22.12 1.71 3.40
N ILE A 269 22.62 1.45 4.60
CA ILE A 269 23.73 2.20 5.20
C ILE A 269 24.98 1.34 5.23
N ASN A 270 26.12 1.91 4.83
CA ASN A 270 27.42 1.32 5.10
C ASN A 270 27.93 1.89 6.43
N ILE A 271 28.32 1.01 7.34
CA ILE A 271 28.71 1.39 8.70
C ILE A 271 30.04 0.77 9.12
N ASN A 272 30.70 1.44 10.05
CA ASN A 272 31.65 0.83 10.96
C ASN A 272 30.97 0.57 12.31
N TYR A 273 31.15 -0.62 12.87
CA TYR A 273 30.58 -0.94 14.18
C TYR A 273 31.55 -1.66 15.10
N MET A 274 31.24 -1.63 16.40
CA MET A 274 31.85 -2.44 17.44
C MET A 274 30.72 -3.20 18.12
N LYS A 275 30.90 -4.51 18.32
CA LYS A 275 29.87 -5.38 18.91
C LYS A 275 30.38 -6.01 20.19
N ASP A 276 29.63 -5.86 21.28
CA ASP A 276 29.89 -6.60 22.51
C ASP A 276 29.33 -8.02 22.47
N LYS A 277 29.92 -8.94 23.26
CA LYS A 277 29.56 -10.38 23.22
C LYS A 277 28.07 -10.65 23.45
N ASN A 278 27.41 -9.79 24.23
CA ASN A 278 26.00 -9.93 24.61
C ASN A 278 25.07 -8.97 23.85
N GLU A 279 25.59 -8.23 22.87
CA GLU A 279 24.80 -7.27 22.10
C GLU A 279 24.02 -8.00 20.99
N ASN A 280 22.76 -7.62 20.82
CA ASN A 280 21.92 -8.16 19.75
C ASN A 280 22.46 -7.72 18.39
N THR A 281 22.38 -8.61 17.40
CA THR A 281 22.68 -8.25 16.01
C THR A 281 21.48 -7.46 15.45
N PRO A 282 21.70 -6.31 14.79
CA PRO A 282 20.65 -5.61 14.05
C PRO A 282 19.94 -6.55 13.07
N LYS A 283 18.62 -6.41 12.93
CA LYS A 283 17.88 -7.21 11.95
C LYS A 283 18.25 -6.71 10.56
N ASN A 284 19.11 -7.42 9.85
CA ASN A 284 19.45 -7.04 8.49
C ASN A 284 18.29 -7.41 7.56
N ILE A 285 17.65 -6.42 6.93
CA ILE A 285 16.52 -6.59 5.98
C ILE A 285 16.92 -7.44 4.76
N SER A 286 18.23 -7.64 4.53
CA SER A 286 18.74 -8.57 3.51
C SER A 286 18.85 -10.04 3.97
N GLN A 287 18.60 -10.34 5.25
CA GLN A 287 18.68 -11.68 5.84
C GLN A 287 17.47 -12.03 6.73
N THR A 288 16.34 -11.34 6.58
CA THR A 288 15.06 -11.91 7.03
C THR A 288 14.59 -12.88 5.95
N ASP A 289 14.74 -14.14 6.29
CA ASP A 289 14.28 -15.39 5.70
C ASP A 289 13.25 -15.29 4.59
N ASN A 290 13.41 -16.20 3.61
CA ASN A 290 12.33 -16.69 2.75
C ASN A 290 11.22 -17.31 3.63
N ASN A 291 10.51 -16.52 4.42
CA ASN A 291 9.26 -16.97 5.00
C ASN A 291 8.29 -17.16 3.83
N THR A 292 7.72 -18.35 3.74
CA THR A 292 6.73 -18.73 2.73
C THR A 292 5.55 -17.74 2.67
N GLU A 293 5.20 -17.11 3.80
CA GLU A 293 4.20 -16.03 3.89
C GLU A 293 4.61 -14.74 3.14
N ASP A 294 5.88 -14.34 3.20
CA ASP A 294 6.38 -13.14 2.50
C ASP A 294 6.47 -13.38 0.98
N GLN A 295 6.90 -14.58 0.59
CA GLN A 295 6.98 -14.98 -0.81
C GLN A 295 5.59 -15.11 -1.44
N SER A 296 4.62 -15.71 -0.75
CA SER A 296 3.24 -15.85 -1.26
C SER A 296 2.57 -14.49 -1.45
N LEU A 297 2.79 -13.54 -0.53
CA LEU A 297 2.25 -12.18 -0.67
C LEU A 297 2.92 -11.41 -1.83
N ILE A 298 4.24 -11.56 -2.01
CA ILE A 298 4.96 -11.01 -3.15
C ILE A 298 4.40 -11.58 -4.46
N ASP A 299 4.23 -12.89 -4.54
CA ASP A 299 3.75 -13.57 -5.73
C ASP A 299 2.27 -13.25 -6.01
N TYR A 300 1.43 -13.07 -4.98
CA TYR A 300 0.08 -12.53 -5.14
C TYR A 300 0.08 -11.17 -5.87
N TYR A 301 0.89 -10.21 -5.41
CA TYR A 301 0.94 -8.89 -6.05
C TYR A 301 1.53 -8.95 -7.48
N LYS A 302 2.51 -9.85 -7.74
CA LYS A 302 2.98 -10.10 -9.12
C LYS A 302 1.84 -10.58 -10.02
N ASN A 303 1.03 -11.51 -9.52
CA ASN A 303 -0.07 -12.07 -10.28
C ASN A 303 -1.19 -11.05 -10.50
N LYS A 304 -1.49 -10.20 -9.51
CA LYS A 304 -2.40 -9.05 -9.67
C LYS A 304 -1.88 -8.04 -10.71
N GLU A 305 -0.59 -7.75 -10.74
CA GLU A 305 -0.01 -6.86 -11.76
C GLU A 305 -0.13 -7.47 -13.16
N LYS A 306 0.16 -8.78 -13.30
CA LYS A 306 -0.05 -9.50 -14.56
C LYS A 306 -1.51 -9.47 -14.99
N ALA A 307 -2.45 -9.79 -14.10
CA ALA A 307 -3.88 -9.73 -14.32
C ALA A 307 -4.30 -8.35 -14.85
N GLY A 308 -3.83 -7.27 -14.20
CA GLY A 308 -4.11 -5.89 -14.59
C GLY A 308 -3.60 -5.47 -15.97
N LYS A 309 -2.61 -6.19 -16.54
CA LYS A 309 -2.09 -5.98 -17.91
C LYS A 309 -2.90 -6.73 -18.97
N THR A 310 -3.81 -7.62 -18.58
CA THR A 310 -4.64 -8.38 -19.51
C THR A 310 -5.90 -7.60 -19.94
N VAL A 311 -6.63 -8.15 -20.92
CA VAL A 311 -7.91 -7.59 -21.39
C VAL A 311 -9.09 -7.95 -20.47
N TYR A 312 -8.94 -8.95 -19.60
CA TYR A 312 -10.00 -9.45 -18.74
C TYR A 312 -10.40 -8.41 -17.69
N GLY A 313 -11.70 -8.15 -17.56
CA GLY A 313 -12.22 -7.04 -16.76
C GLY A 313 -12.08 -5.67 -17.45
N LYS A 314 -11.64 -5.62 -18.72
CA LYS A 314 -11.49 -4.40 -19.53
C LYS A 314 -11.92 -4.66 -20.98
N ASN A 315 -12.66 -5.73 -21.24
CA ASN A 315 -13.05 -6.12 -22.58
C ASN A 315 -14.01 -5.08 -23.15
N LYS A 316 -13.78 -4.66 -24.39
CA LYS A 316 -14.65 -3.71 -25.11
C LYS A 316 -16.08 -4.24 -25.27
N SER A 317 -16.24 -5.57 -25.30
CA SER A 317 -17.53 -6.25 -25.38
C SER A 317 -18.13 -6.56 -24.01
N GLY A 318 -17.49 -6.14 -22.91
CA GLY A 318 -18.03 -6.28 -21.57
C GLY A 318 -19.32 -5.50 -21.41
N LYS A 319 -20.25 -6.06 -20.63
CA LYS A 319 -21.61 -5.54 -20.49
C LYS A 319 -21.93 -5.34 -19.03
N TYR A 320 -22.99 -4.59 -18.79
CA TYR A 320 -23.53 -4.38 -17.47
C TYR A 320 -24.98 -4.84 -17.41
N ILE A 321 -25.37 -5.38 -16.28
CA ILE A 321 -26.75 -5.65 -15.92
C ILE A 321 -27.12 -4.66 -14.82
N ASP A 322 -28.14 -3.85 -15.11
CA ASP A 322 -28.68 -2.87 -14.17
C ASP A 322 -29.62 -3.57 -13.20
N LEU A 323 -29.20 -3.66 -11.94
CA LEU A 323 -30.04 -4.07 -10.82
C LEU A 323 -30.56 -2.83 -10.10
N LYS A 324 -31.66 -2.96 -9.34
CA LYS A 324 -32.30 -1.82 -8.66
C LYS A 324 -31.33 -0.95 -7.84
N ASN A 325 -30.35 -1.56 -7.18
CA ASN A 325 -29.40 -0.89 -6.29
C ASN A 325 -27.94 -1.26 -6.58
N ALA A 326 -27.63 -1.80 -7.76
CA ALA A 326 -26.27 -2.12 -8.19
C ALA A 326 -26.19 -2.21 -9.71
N LYS A 327 -24.99 -2.11 -10.25
CA LYS A 327 -24.73 -2.35 -11.67
C LYS A 327 -23.67 -3.44 -11.75
N ILE A 328 -24.03 -4.60 -12.27
CA ILE A 328 -23.15 -5.78 -12.29
C ILE A 328 -22.47 -5.86 -13.66
N TYR A 329 -21.16 -5.70 -13.67
CA TYR A 329 -20.34 -5.88 -14.85
C TYR A 329 -20.04 -7.36 -15.08
N TYR A 330 -20.13 -7.79 -16.34
CA TYR A 330 -19.78 -9.15 -16.73
C TYR A 330 -19.19 -9.20 -18.14
N GLU A 331 -18.46 -10.27 -18.41
CA GLU A 331 -17.87 -10.56 -19.71
C GLU A 331 -18.19 -12.01 -20.13
N GLU A 332 -18.33 -12.23 -21.44
CA GLU A 332 -18.59 -13.54 -22.05
C GLU A 332 -17.42 -13.94 -22.94
N TYR A 333 -16.97 -15.20 -22.82
CA TYR A 333 -15.88 -15.77 -23.59
C TYR A 333 -16.23 -17.18 -24.07
N GLY A 334 -15.81 -17.52 -25.29
CA GLY A 334 -16.01 -18.86 -25.84
C GLY A 334 -17.47 -19.16 -26.18
N SER A 335 -17.77 -20.46 -26.30
CA SER A 335 -19.07 -21.00 -26.69
C SER A 335 -19.25 -22.40 -26.12
N GLY A 336 -20.49 -22.87 -26.02
CA GLY A 336 -20.81 -24.21 -25.51
C GLY A 336 -21.65 -24.14 -24.24
N GLU A 337 -21.48 -25.14 -23.37
CA GLU A 337 -22.23 -25.19 -22.11
C GLU A 337 -21.88 -23.98 -21.21
N PRO A 338 -22.88 -23.31 -20.60
CA PRO A 338 -22.63 -22.16 -19.74
C PRO A 338 -21.81 -22.51 -18.49
N LEU A 339 -20.76 -21.73 -18.25
CA LEU A 339 -19.89 -21.84 -17.07
C LEU A 339 -19.69 -20.45 -16.45
N VAL A 340 -20.24 -20.26 -15.26
CA VAL A 340 -20.09 -19.02 -14.48
C VAL A 340 -18.84 -19.09 -13.62
N LEU A 341 -18.03 -18.03 -13.65
CA LEU A 341 -16.85 -17.86 -12.79
C LEU A 341 -17.08 -16.71 -11.78
N LEU A 342 -16.81 -16.98 -10.50
CA LEU A 342 -16.99 -16.03 -9.39
C LEU A 342 -15.67 -15.81 -8.64
N HIS A 343 -15.18 -14.57 -8.61
CA HIS A 343 -13.88 -14.23 -8.01
C HIS A 343 -13.94 -14.11 -6.48
N GLY A 344 -12.77 -14.05 -5.83
CA GLY A 344 -12.63 -13.89 -4.38
C GLY A 344 -12.80 -12.44 -3.88
N ASN A 345 -12.73 -12.25 -2.56
CA ASN A 345 -12.88 -10.94 -1.92
C ASN A 345 -11.90 -9.90 -2.49
N ASN A 346 -12.38 -8.67 -2.68
CA ASN A 346 -11.60 -7.56 -3.23
C ASN A 346 -10.92 -7.92 -4.58
N GLY A 347 -11.60 -8.79 -5.34
CA GLY A 347 -11.16 -9.31 -6.63
C GLY A 347 -11.84 -8.64 -7.82
N SER A 348 -11.63 -9.23 -8.99
CA SER A 348 -12.34 -8.89 -10.23
C SER A 348 -12.23 -10.03 -11.25
N ILE A 349 -12.95 -9.92 -12.37
CA ILE A 349 -12.82 -10.79 -13.56
C ILE A 349 -11.35 -11.00 -13.96
N SER A 350 -10.51 -9.97 -13.81
CA SER A 350 -9.09 -10.05 -14.17
C SER A 350 -8.31 -11.12 -13.40
N ASP A 351 -8.80 -11.54 -12.23
CA ASP A 351 -8.17 -12.58 -11.43
C ASP A 351 -8.23 -13.97 -12.10
N PHE A 352 -9.15 -14.17 -13.05
CA PHE A 352 -9.23 -15.40 -13.83
C PHE A 352 -8.40 -15.36 -15.12
N TYR A 353 -7.40 -14.48 -15.23
CA TYR A 353 -6.62 -14.32 -16.46
C TYR A 353 -5.92 -15.60 -16.93
N ASN A 354 -5.62 -16.53 -16.02
CA ASN A 354 -5.06 -17.84 -16.35
C ASN A 354 -6.14 -18.90 -16.65
N GLN A 355 -7.36 -18.73 -16.14
CA GLN A 355 -8.45 -19.70 -16.26
C GLN A 355 -9.27 -19.45 -17.53
N ILE A 356 -9.64 -18.20 -17.82
CA ILE A 356 -10.50 -17.83 -18.95
C ILE A 356 -9.97 -18.37 -20.30
N PRO A 357 -8.68 -18.22 -20.67
CA PRO A 357 -8.18 -18.69 -21.97
C PRO A 357 -8.39 -20.19 -22.21
N ASP A 358 -8.26 -21.02 -21.17
CA ASP A 358 -8.38 -22.47 -21.31
C ASP A 358 -9.83 -22.94 -21.20
N LEU A 359 -10.61 -22.35 -20.29
CA LEU A 359 -12.02 -22.70 -20.11
C LEU A 359 -12.87 -22.26 -21.31
N ALA A 360 -12.59 -21.09 -21.90
CA ALA A 360 -13.32 -20.56 -23.05
C ALA A 360 -13.13 -21.41 -24.33
N LYS A 361 -12.13 -22.29 -24.38
CA LYS A 361 -11.98 -23.27 -25.48
C LYS A 361 -13.05 -24.36 -25.46
N GLN A 362 -13.71 -24.56 -24.33
CA GLN A 362 -14.61 -25.71 -24.09
C GLN A 362 -16.01 -25.28 -23.65
N PHE A 363 -16.15 -24.10 -23.06
CA PHE A 363 -17.38 -23.62 -22.43
C PHE A 363 -17.73 -22.21 -22.88
N LYS A 364 -19.01 -21.85 -22.75
CA LYS A 364 -19.44 -20.46 -22.76
C LYS A 364 -19.17 -19.89 -21.36
N VAL A 365 -18.01 -19.28 -21.18
CA VAL A 365 -17.55 -18.72 -19.91
C VAL A 365 -18.20 -17.35 -19.69
N ILE A 366 -18.90 -17.21 -18.57
CA ILE A 366 -19.52 -15.97 -18.11
C ILE A 366 -18.83 -15.60 -16.79
N VAL A 367 -18.11 -14.47 -16.78
CA VAL A 367 -17.37 -14.02 -15.59
C VAL A 367 -17.95 -12.68 -15.17
N LEU A 368 -18.27 -12.55 -13.89
CA LEU A 368 -18.84 -11.32 -13.35
C LEU A 368 -17.92 -10.71 -12.29
N ASP A 369 -17.92 -9.39 -12.25
CA ASP A 369 -17.44 -8.65 -11.09
C ASP A 369 -18.56 -8.64 -10.05
N THR A 370 -18.30 -9.18 -8.86
CA THR A 370 -19.29 -9.20 -7.77
C THR A 370 -19.63 -7.78 -7.34
N ARG A 371 -20.84 -7.55 -6.79
CA ARG A 371 -21.33 -6.23 -6.36
C ARG A 371 -20.25 -5.43 -5.61
N GLY A 372 -20.04 -4.19 -6.06
CA GLY A 372 -19.12 -3.23 -5.46
C GLY A 372 -17.63 -3.57 -5.59
N GLN A 373 -17.29 -4.55 -6.43
CA GLN A 373 -15.93 -4.99 -6.71
C GLN A 373 -15.66 -4.91 -8.21
N GLY A 374 -14.39 -4.90 -8.60
CA GLY A 374 -13.98 -4.70 -10.00
C GLY A 374 -14.63 -3.46 -10.63
N ARG A 375 -15.41 -3.66 -11.68
CA ARG A 375 -16.18 -2.62 -12.38
C ARG A 375 -17.64 -2.56 -11.98
N SER A 376 -18.11 -3.49 -11.15
CA SER A 376 -19.46 -3.47 -10.62
C SER A 376 -19.62 -2.39 -9.57
N THR A 377 -20.74 -1.69 -9.61
CA THR A 377 -21.06 -0.65 -8.64
C THR A 377 -22.08 -1.17 -7.64
N ASP A 378 -21.96 -0.71 -6.41
CA ASP A 378 -23.01 -0.83 -5.41
C ASP A 378 -23.54 0.55 -5.07
N LEU A 379 -24.86 0.72 -5.13
CA LEU A 379 -25.53 1.99 -4.84
C LEU A 379 -26.22 1.96 -3.47
N SER A 380 -26.10 0.86 -2.72
CA SER A 380 -26.58 0.77 -1.34
C SER A 380 -25.51 1.21 -0.34
N THR A 381 -25.95 1.45 0.90
CA THR A 381 -25.09 1.72 2.06
C THR A 381 -25.10 0.58 3.08
N GLU A 382 -25.75 -0.55 2.75
CA GLU A 382 -25.94 -1.69 3.64
C GLU A 382 -24.65 -2.53 3.73
N ASP A 383 -24.49 -3.38 4.74
CA ASP A 383 -23.36 -4.32 4.74
C ASP A 383 -23.52 -5.35 3.62
N TYR A 384 -22.40 -5.86 3.09
CA TYR A 384 -22.45 -6.96 2.13
C TYR A 384 -22.82 -8.26 2.84
N THR A 385 -23.53 -9.14 2.12
CA THR A 385 -23.76 -10.53 2.51
C THR A 385 -23.56 -11.44 1.30
N TYR A 386 -23.19 -12.70 1.53
CA TYR A 386 -23.01 -13.65 0.43
C TYR A 386 -24.35 -14.07 -0.19
N GLU A 387 -25.44 -14.03 0.57
CA GLU A 387 -26.81 -14.16 0.08
C GLU A 387 -27.13 -13.07 -0.93
N LYS A 388 -26.71 -11.82 -0.66
CA LYS A 388 -26.92 -10.73 -1.60
C LYS A 388 -26.14 -10.94 -2.90
N PHE A 389 -24.90 -11.42 -2.81
CA PHE A 389 -24.13 -11.79 -4.01
C PHE A 389 -24.78 -12.96 -4.77
N SER A 390 -25.39 -13.92 -4.07
CA SER A 390 -26.17 -15.02 -4.66
C SER A 390 -27.43 -14.52 -5.37
N ASP A 391 -28.16 -13.59 -4.78
CA ASP A 391 -29.33 -12.96 -5.40
C ASP A 391 -28.95 -12.18 -6.66
N ASP A 392 -27.82 -11.46 -6.63
CA ASP A 392 -27.32 -10.73 -7.79
C ASP A 392 -26.95 -11.71 -8.93
N LEU A 393 -26.33 -12.86 -8.60
CA LEU A 393 -26.08 -13.93 -9.58
C LEU A 393 -27.39 -14.49 -10.17
N LEU A 394 -28.44 -14.66 -9.37
CA LEU A 394 -29.75 -15.08 -9.88
C LEU A 394 -30.34 -14.06 -10.85
N ALA A 395 -30.24 -12.77 -10.52
CA ALA A 395 -30.72 -11.71 -11.39
C ALA A 395 -29.95 -11.68 -12.71
N VAL A 396 -28.62 -11.84 -12.65
CA VAL A 396 -27.76 -11.91 -13.84
C VAL A 396 -28.14 -13.10 -14.73
N THR A 397 -28.31 -14.30 -14.16
CA THR A 397 -28.62 -15.50 -14.95
C THR A 397 -30.00 -15.43 -15.60
N LYS A 398 -30.99 -14.82 -14.93
CA LYS A 398 -32.31 -14.52 -15.50
C LYS A 398 -32.22 -13.56 -16.68
N GLU A 399 -31.50 -12.44 -16.54
CA GLU A 399 -31.35 -11.46 -17.61
C GLU A 399 -30.65 -12.07 -18.84
N LEU A 400 -29.68 -12.95 -18.62
CA LEU A 400 -28.99 -13.69 -19.68
C LEU A 400 -29.79 -14.87 -20.24
N ASN A 401 -30.99 -15.15 -19.71
CA ASN A 401 -31.84 -16.29 -20.06
C ASN A 401 -31.11 -17.64 -19.93
N ILE A 402 -30.34 -17.80 -18.85
CA ILE A 402 -29.55 -19.01 -18.57
C ILE A 402 -30.28 -19.83 -17.50
N ASN A 403 -30.90 -20.91 -17.94
CA ASN A 403 -31.75 -21.74 -17.07
C ASN A 403 -31.02 -22.93 -16.46
N LYS A 404 -29.80 -23.25 -16.94
CA LYS A 404 -28.94 -24.28 -16.35
C LYS A 404 -27.47 -24.06 -16.69
N PHE A 405 -26.58 -24.11 -15.69
CA PHE A 405 -25.17 -23.77 -15.87
C PHE A 405 -24.26 -24.41 -14.82
N ASN A 406 -22.95 -24.40 -15.09
CA ASN A 406 -21.91 -24.80 -14.13
C ASN A 406 -21.35 -23.58 -13.40
N ILE A 407 -20.85 -23.78 -12.18
CA ILE A 407 -20.25 -22.70 -11.37
C ILE A 407 -18.83 -23.10 -10.98
N VAL A 408 -17.87 -22.19 -11.14
CA VAL A 408 -16.56 -22.22 -10.47
C VAL A 408 -16.43 -20.96 -9.63
N GLY A 409 -16.39 -21.13 -8.31
CA GLY A 409 -16.22 -20.04 -7.36
C GLY A 409 -14.90 -20.15 -6.62
N TRP A 410 -14.16 -19.05 -6.53
CA TRP A 410 -12.93 -18.95 -5.74
C TRP A 410 -13.13 -18.05 -4.52
N SER A 411 -12.75 -18.54 -3.33
CA SER A 411 -12.86 -17.83 -2.06
C SER A 411 -14.31 -17.40 -1.79
N ASP A 412 -14.57 -16.11 -1.61
CA ASP A 412 -15.92 -15.51 -1.59
C ASP A 412 -16.83 -16.02 -2.70
N GLY A 413 -16.32 -16.15 -3.93
CA GLY A 413 -17.08 -16.69 -5.05
C GLY A 413 -17.48 -18.14 -4.85
N GLY A 414 -16.66 -18.93 -4.14
CA GLY A 414 -16.99 -20.29 -3.73
C GLY A 414 -18.11 -20.33 -2.69
N ILE A 415 -18.08 -19.40 -1.71
CA ILE A 415 -19.13 -19.23 -0.69
C ILE A 415 -20.46 -18.83 -1.35
N THR A 416 -20.42 -17.85 -2.25
CA THR A 416 -21.59 -17.45 -3.05
C THR A 416 -22.10 -18.63 -3.89
N GLY A 417 -21.22 -19.42 -4.49
CA GLY A 417 -21.60 -20.63 -5.24
C GLY A 417 -22.28 -21.69 -4.40
N LEU A 418 -21.83 -21.91 -3.15
CA LEU A 418 -22.49 -22.80 -2.19
C LEU A 418 -23.90 -22.31 -1.88
N LEU A 419 -24.05 -21.06 -1.45
CA LEU A 419 -25.37 -20.48 -1.13
C LEU A 419 -26.32 -20.48 -2.32
N PHE A 420 -25.81 -20.15 -3.51
CA PHE A 420 -26.60 -20.19 -4.73
C PHE A 420 -27.11 -21.60 -5.01
N THR A 421 -26.25 -22.62 -4.88
CA THR A 421 -26.63 -24.02 -5.15
C THR A 421 -27.58 -24.55 -4.08
N ILE A 422 -27.47 -24.12 -2.83
CA ILE A 422 -28.41 -24.47 -1.74
C ILE A 422 -29.81 -23.93 -2.07
N ASN A 423 -29.90 -22.68 -2.56
CA ASN A 423 -31.16 -21.99 -2.79
C ASN A 423 -31.78 -22.27 -4.16
N HIS A 424 -30.96 -22.59 -5.16
CA HIS A 424 -31.36 -22.78 -6.56
C HIS A 424 -30.71 -24.03 -7.20
N PRO A 425 -30.82 -25.22 -6.58
CA PRO A 425 -30.12 -26.42 -7.04
C PRO A 425 -30.53 -26.83 -8.47
N ASP A 426 -31.76 -26.53 -8.90
CA ASP A 426 -32.28 -26.87 -10.22
C ASP A 426 -31.59 -26.11 -11.37
N LEU A 427 -31.01 -24.93 -11.08
CA LEU A 427 -30.29 -24.11 -12.06
C LEU A 427 -28.82 -24.52 -12.21
N VAL A 428 -28.30 -25.36 -11.32
CA VAL A 428 -26.88 -25.72 -11.29
C VAL A 428 -26.68 -27.13 -11.87
N ASN A 429 -25.78 -27.29 -12.84
CA ASN A 429 -25.34 -28.61 -13.30
C ASN A 429 -24.31 -29.17 -12.32
N LYS A 430 -23.18 -28.48 -12.18
CA LYS A 430 -22.09 -28.85 -11.27
C LYS A 430 -21.51 -27.60 -10.62
N LEU A 431 -21.03 -27.76 -9.39
CA LEU A 431 -20.38 -26.71 -8.62
C LEU A 431 -18.93 -27.08 -8.35
N ILE A 432 -18.03 -26.13 -8.54
CA ILE A 432 -16.62 -26.24 -8.14
C ILE A 432 -16.33 -25.08 -7.19
N VAL A 433 -15.82 -25.37 -6.01
CA VAL A 433 -15.44 -24.36 -5.01
C VAL A 433 -13.96 -24.45 -4.72
N VAL A 434 -13.26 -23.32 -4.73
CA VAL A 434 -11.83 -23.22 -4.46
C VAL A 434 -11.62 -22.37 -3.23
N GLY A 435 -11.11 -22.92 -2.13
CA GLY A 435 -10.78 -22.18 -0.90
C GLY A 435 -12.00 -21.51 -0.24
N ALA A 436 -13.14 -22.19 -0.16
CA ALA A 436 -14.35 -21.67 0.50
C ALA A 436 -14.41 -22.07 1.99
N ASN A 437 -15.08 -21.28 2.81
CA ASN A 437 -15.39 -21.56 4.21
C ASN A 437 -16.90 -21.44 4.51
N LEU A 438 -17.36 -22.12 5.55
CA LEU A 438 -18.76 -22.09 6.00
C LEU A 438 -19.05 -21.02 7.06
N ASN A 439 -18.00 -20.51 7.70
CA ASN A 439 -18.05 -19.45 8.71
C ASN A 439 -16.66 -18.80 8.90
N PRO A 440 -16.57 -17.60 9.51
CA PRO A 440 -15.30 -16.91 9.73
C PRO A 440 -14.26 -17.75 10.49
N GLU A 441 -14.69 -18.63 11.39
CA GLU A 441 -13.81 -19.53 12.15
C GLU A 441 -13.08 -20.56 11.27
N GLY A 442 -13.54 -20.76 10.04
CA GLY A 442 -12.85 -21.53 9.01
C GLY A 442 -11.58 -20.88 8.48
N ILE A 443 -11.39 -19.58 8.70
CA ILE A 443 -10.15 -18.86 8.38
C ILE A 443 -9.15 -19.09 9.52
N GLU A 444 -7.87 -19.23 9.19
CA GLU A 444 -6.79 -19.28 10.19
C GLU A 444 -6.88 -18.11 11.18
N THR A 445 -6.73 -18.42 12.48
CA THR A 445 -6.95 -17.47 13.58
C THR A 445 -6.11 -16.20 13.42
N LYS A 446 -4.82 -16.33 13.07
CA LYS A 446 -3.91 -15.20 12.85
C LYS A 446 -4.42 -14.27 11.75
N THR A 447 -4.92 -14.84 10.65
CA THR A 447 -5.46 -14.08 9.51
C THR A 447 -6.78 -13.39 9.88
N LEU A 448 -7.67 -14.09 10.57
CA LEU A 448 -8.92 -13.52 11.06
C LEU A 448 -8.70 -12.36 12.06
N ASP A 449 -7.72 -12.49 12.95
CA ASP A 449 -7.35 -11.44 13.91
C ASP A 449 -6.79 -10.19 13.23
N ILE A 450 -6.07 -10.36 12.11
CA ILE A 450 -5.63 -9.23 11.28
C ILE A 450 -6.83 -8.47 10.71
N PHE A 451 -7.84 -9.18 10.18
CA PHE A 451 -9.06 -8.53 9.66
C PHE A 451 -9.84 -7.81 10.76
N LYS A 452 -9.96 -8.41 11.95
CA LYS A 452 -10.61 -7.76 13.11
C LYS A 452 -9.90 -6.46 13.49
N LYS A 453 -8.56 -6.48 13.60
CA LYS A 453 -7.76 -5.28 13.90
C LYS A 453 -7.87 -4.21 12.83
N GLN A 454 -8.01 -4.58 11.56
CA GLN A 454 -8.24 -3.61 10.48
C GLN A 454 -9.56 -2.85 10.65
N LEU A 455 -10.60 -3.48 11.18
CA LEU A 455 -11.89 -2.84 11.43
C LEU A 455 -11.85 -1.85 12.61
N GLU A 456 -10.84 -1.92 13.46
CA GLU A 456 -10.61 -0.94 14.54
C GLU A 456 -9.99 0.37 14.01
N ILE A 457 -9.43 0.35 12.80
CA ILE A 457 -8.83 1.51 12.16
C ILE A 457 -9.93 2.35 11.51
N LYS A 458 -9.99 3.64 11.88
CA LYS A 458 -10.93 4.59 11.27
C LYS A 458 -10.63 4.77 9.78
N ASP A 459 -11.68 4.77 8.95
CA ASP A 459 -11.62 5.00 7.50
C ASP A 459 -10.77 3.98 6.71
N VAL A 460 -10.72 2.71 7.16
CA VAL A 460 -10.02 1.65 6.44
C VAL A 460 -10.63 1.42 5.04
N PRO A 461 -9.81 1.39 3.96
CA PRO A 461 -10.32 1.07 2.63
C PRO A 461 -11.04 -0.28 2.61
N ASN A 462 -12.13 -0.38 1.83
CA ASN A 462 -12.92 -1.60 1.67
C ASN A 462 -13.50 -2.17 2.98
N GLN A 463 -13.77 -1.33 3.98
CA GLN A 463 -14.29 -1.73 5.29
C GLN A 463 -15.48 -2.71 5.21
N ARG A 464 -16.43 -2.51 4.29
CA ARG A 464 -17.60 -3.39 4.09
C ARG A 464 -17.21 -4.81 3.66
N LEU A 465 -16.14 -4.97 2.86
CA LEU A 465 -15.63 -6.27 2.42
C LEU A 465 -14.83 -6.97 3.53
N ILE A 466 -14.07 -6.22 4.34
CA ILE A 466 -13.39 -6.78 5.51
C ILE A 466 -14.44 -7.25 6.53
N LYS A 467 -15.48 -6.45 6.75
CA LYS A 467 -16.60 -6.79 7.63
C LYS A 467 -17.32 -8.06 7.16
N LEU A 468 -17.53 -8.23 5.85
CA LEU A 468 -18.06 -9.47 5.26
C LEU A 468 -17.23 -10.69 5.68
N MET A 469 -15.90 -10.65 5.55
CA MET A 469 -15.04 -11.79 5.92
C MET A 469 -15.03 -12.10 7.42
N VAL A 470 -15.21 -11.08 8.26
CA VAL A 470 -15.21 -11.23 9.73
C VAL A 470 -16.55 -11.70 10.27
N GLN A 471 -17.65 -11.36 9.60
CA GLN A 471 -19.02 -11.57 10.10
C GLN A 471 -19.79 -12.62 9.31
N GLN A 472 -19.31 -13.07 8.15
CA GLN A 472 -20.00 -13.99 7.26
C GLN A 472 -18.98 -14.99 6.68
N PRO A 473 -19.41 -16.14 6.13
CA PRO A 473 -20.79 -16.64 6.07
C PRO A 473 -21.25 -17.31 7.36
N HIS A 474 -22.50 -17.78 7.41
CA HIS A 474 -23.01 -18.65 8.47
C HIS A 474 -23.78 -19.83 7.86
N ILE A 475 -23.07 -20.67 7.10
CA ILE A 475 -23.66 -21.84 6.43
C ILE A 475 -23.60 -23.05 7.36
N GLU A 476 -24.77 -23.53 7.76
CA GLU A 476 -24.86 -24.75 8.57
C GLU A 476 -24.59 -25.99 7.72
N THR A 477 -23.87 -26.97 8.27
CA THR A 477 -23.53 -28.22 7.58
C THR A 477 -24.77 -29.00 7.09
N ASN A 478 -25.92 -28.85 7.77
CA ASN A 478 -27.18 -29.44 7.33
C ASN A 478 -27.72 -28.82 6.05
N GLN A 479 -27.44 -27.54 5.78
CA GLN A 479 -27.82 -26.91 4.51
C GLN A 479 -27.01 -27.52 3.35
N LEU A 480 -25.75 -27.87 3.56
CA LEU A 480 -24.93 -28.53 2.52
C LEU A 480 -25.49 -29.89 2.08
N LYS A 481 -26.19 -30.60 2.96
CA LYS A 481 -26.80 -31.92 2.65
C LYS A 481 -27.93 -31.82 1.61
N THR A 482 -28.48 -30.62 1.39
CA THR A 482 -29.52 -30.38 0.37
C THR A 482 -28.93 -30.31 -1.03
N ILE A 483 -27.63 -30.01 -1.17
CA ILE A 483 -26.93 -29.99 -2.46
C ILE A 483 -26.83 -31.42 -2.99
N LYS A 484 -27.64 -31.74 -4.02
CA LYS A 484 -27.58 -33.05 -4.73
C LYS A 484 -26.72 -32.99 -5.98
N ASN A 485 -26.39 -31.80 -6.45
CA ASN A 485 -25.53 -31.55 -7.60
C ASN A 485 -24.13 -32.11 -7.33
N PRO A 486 -23.42 -32.62 -8.35
CA PRO A 486 -22.01 -32.96 -8.19
C PRO A 486 -21.18 -31.74 -7.80
N VAL A 487 -20.34 -31.89 -6.78
CA VAL A 487 -19.46 -30.82 -6.28
C VAL A 487 -17.99 -31.25 -6.31
N LEU A 488 -17.08 -30.35 -6.70
CA LEU A 488 -15.65 -30.50 -6.49
C LEU A 488 -15.16 -29.41 -5.54
N VAL A 489 -14.66 -29.82 -4.39
CA VAL A 489 -14.04 -28.95 -3.38
C VAL A 489 -12.53 -28.95 -3.60
N ILE A 490 -11.95 -27.78 -3.76
CA ILE A 490 -10.51 -27.59 -4.01
C ILE A 490 -9.95 -26.65 -2.94
N ALA A 491 -8.76 -26.94 -2.41
CA ALA A 491 -8.00 -26.00 -1.58
C ALA A 491 -6.50 -26.19 -1.79
N GLY A 492 -5.70 -25.19 -1.45
CA GLY A 492 -4.24 -25.35 -1.38
C GLY A 492 -3.83 -26.17 -0.16
N SER A 493 -2.67 -26.86 -0.21
CA SER A 493 -2.13 -27.56 0.96
C SER A 493 -1.67 -26.64 2.08
N ASN A 494 -1.43 -25.36 1.79
CA ASN A 494 -1.04 -24.29 2.72
C ASN A 494 -2.04 -23.12 2.66
N ASP A 495 -3.33 -23.44 2.52
CA ASP A 495 -4.41 -22.45 2.42
C ASP A 495 -4.64 -21.73 3.77
N VAL A 496 -5.06 -20.46 3.71
CA VAL A 496 -5.50 -19.72 4.90
C VAL A 496 -6.87 -20.18 5.40
N ILE A 497 -7.60 -20.92 4.57
CA ILE A 497 -8.77 -21.68 5.01
C ILE A 497 -8.29 -22.99 5.62
N LYS A 498 -8.70 -23.26 6.86
CA LYS A 498 -8.30 -24.46 7.59
C LYS A 498 -8.71 -25.71 6.82
N GLU A 499 -7.78 -26.67 6.72
CA GLU A 499 -8.02 -27.92 6.01
C GLU A 499 -9.21 -28.71 6.59
N GLU A 500 -9.39 -28.67 7.91
CA GLU A 500 -10.54 -29.27 8.60
C GLU A 500 -11.88 -28.75 8.07
N HIS A 501 -11.94 -27.46 7.72
CA HIS A 501 -13.14 -26.84 7.19
C HIS A 501 -13.38 -27.20 5.73
N THR A 502 -12.31 -27.26 4.93
CA THR A 502 -12.37 -27.76 3.55
C THR A 502 -12.89 -29.20 3.52
N LYS A 503 -12.37 -30.06 4.41
CA LYS A 503 -12.82 -31.45 4.55
C LYS A 503 -14.27 -31.53 5.03
N LEU A 504 -14.69 -30.65 5.95
CA LEU A 504 -16.07 -30.58 6.43
C LEU A 504 -17.06 -30.26 5.31
N ILE A 505 -16.73 -29.31 4.42
CA ILE A 505 -17.55 -29.00 3.23
C ILE A 505 -17.72 -30.26 2.39
N ASN A 506 -16.60 -30.91 2.02
CA ASN A 506 -16.63 -32.11 1.20
C ASN A 506 -17.43 -33.25 1.84
N SER A 507 -17.27 -33.51 3.14
CA SER A 507 -17.98 -34.61 3.81
C SER A 507 -19.47 -34.32 4.03
N SER A 508 -19.88 -33.06 3.99
CA SER A 508 -21.28 -32.66 4.24
C SER A 508 -22.14 -32.69 2.98
N ILE A 509 -21.53 -32.70 1.79
CA ILE A 509 -22.23 -32.73 0.50
C ILE A 509 -22.21 -34.16 -0.06
N PRO A 510 -23.37 -34.81 -0.29
CA PRO A 510 -23.43 -36.23 -0.68
C PRO A 510 -22.63 -36.60 -1.93
N ASN A 511 -22.59 -35.73 -2.95
CA ASN A 511 -21.97 -35.99 -4.25
C ASN A 511 -20.71 -35.14 -4.46
N SER A 512 -19.86 -35.04 -3.42
CA SER A 512 -18.66 -34.21 -3.44
C SER A 512 -17.36 -35.00 -3.66
N GLN A 513 -16.42 -34.38 -4.37
CA GLN A 513 -15.03 -34.82 -4.51
C GLN A 513 -14.10 -33.77 -3.88
N LEU A 514 -12.96 -34.19 -3.35
CA LEU A 514 -11.96 -33.31 -2.76
C LEU A 514 -10.64 -33.33 -3.55
N LEU A 515 -10.07 -32.16 -3.78
CA LEU A 515 -8.74 -31.98 -4.34
C LEU A 515 -7.93 -31.00 -3.47
N ILE A 516 -6.95 -31.51 -2.72
CA ILE A 516 -5.96 -30.67 -2.06
C ILE A 516 -4.76 -30.51 -3.00
N VAL A 517 -4.46 -29.27 -3.39
CA VAL A 517 -3.41 -28.95 -4.35
C VAL A 517 -2.08 -28.79 -3.61
N PRO A 518 -1.07 -29.65 -3.89
CA PRO A 518 0.21 -29.60 -3.17
C PRO A 518 0.99 -28.33 -3.48
N ASP A 519 1.76 -27.87 -2.49
CA ASP A 519 2.65 -26.72 -2.56
C ASP A 519 1.93 -25.46 -3.08
N SER A 520 0.72 -25.22 -2.58
CA SER A 520 -0.07 -24.04 -2.94
C SER A 520 -0.82 -23.48 -1.73
N SER A 521 -1.01 -22.17 -1.74
CA SER A 521 -1.75 -21.39 -0.76
C SER A 521 -3.20 -21.17 -1.19
N HIS A 522 -3.88 -20.19 -0.58
CA HIS A 522 -5.20 -19.72 -0.99
C HIS A 522 -5.26 -19.26 -2.46
N TYR A 523 -4.12 -18.94 -3.07
CA TYR A 523 -4.01 -18.40 -4.42
C TYR A 523 -3.80 -19.48 -5.50
N VAL A 524 -4.41 -20.67 -5.35
CA VAL A 524 -4.36 -21.77 -6.33
C VAL A 524 -4.59 -21.31 -7.79
N PRO A 525 -5.56 -20.42 -8.11
CA PRO A 525 -5.75 -19.95 -9.50
C PRO A 525 -4.54 -19.23 -10.11
N PHE A 526 -3.68 -18.65 -9.27
CA PHE A 526 -2.45 -18.00 -9.69
C PHE A 526 -1.23 -18.93 -9.63
N GLU A 527 -1.15 -19.76 -8.60
CA GLU A 527 0.04 -20.56 -8.30
C GLU A 527 0.11 -21.87 -9.10
N LYS A 528 -1.04 -22.51 -9.32
CA LYS A 528 -1.15 -23.81 -10.01
C LYS A 528 -2.23 -23.79 -11.11
N PRO A 529 -2.24 -22.79 -12.02
CA PRO A 529 -3.31 -22.60 -12.99
C PRO A 529 -3.54 -23.81 -13.89
N ASP A 530 -2.47 -24.43 -14.40
CA ASP A 530 -2.59 -25.57 -15.32
C ASP A 530 -3.27 -26.78 -14.66
N LEU A 531 -2.91 -27.07 -13.40
CA LEU A 531 -3.49 -28.17 -12.64
C LEU A 531 -4.95 -27.86 -12.29
N LEU A 532 -5.24 -26.63 -11.87
CA LEU A 532 -6.60 -26.18 -11.61
C LEU A 532 -7.48 -26.28 -12.87
N ASN A 533 -7.04 -25.71 -13.99
CA ASN A 533 -7.77 -25.71 -15.26
C ASN A 533 -8.06 -27.14 -15.73
N LYS A 534 -7.06 -28.03 -15.71
CA LYS A 534 -7.24 -29.44 -16.08
C LYS A 534 -8.23 -30.15 -15.16
N SER A 535 -8.20 -29.86 -13.87
CA SER A 535 -9.10 -30.49 -12.88
C SER A 535 -10.54 -30.01 -13.06
N ILE A 536 -10.74 -28.71 -13.26
CA ILE A 536 -12.04 -28.11 -13.60
C ILE A 536 -12.61 -28.78 -14.87
N ILE A 537 -11.85 -28.77 -15.96
CA ILE A 537 -12.31 -29.33 -17.25
C ILE A 537 -12.64 -30.81 -17.11
N LYS A 538 -11.78 -31.59 -16.43
CA LYS A 538 -12.02 -33.01 -16.20
C LYS A 538 -13.31 -33.25 -15.43
N PHE A 539 -13.54 -32.54 -14.34
CA PHE A 539 -14.75 -32.69 -13.52
C PHE A 539 -16.02 -32.27 -14.26
N LEU A 540 -15.97 -31.19 -15.03
CA LEU A 540 -17.14 -30.72 -15.79
C LEU A 540 -17.53 -31.69 -16.92
N LYS A 541 -16.57 -32.41 -17.51
CA LYS A 541 -16.82 -33.33 -18.64
C LYS A 541 -17.18 -34.77 -18.27
N ILE A 542 -16.89 -35.21 -17.05
CA ILE A 542 -17.28 -36.55 -16.53
C ILE A 542 -18.69 -36.48 -15.99
#